data_AF-A0A0D3DT09-F1
#
_entry.id   AF-A0A0D3DT09-F1
#
_cell.length_a   1.000
_cell.length_b   1.000
_cell.length_c   1.000
_cell.angle_alpha   90.00
_cell.angle_beta   90.00
_cell.angle_gamma   90.00
#
_symmetry.space_group_name_H-M   'P 1'
#
loop_
_entity.id
_entity.type
_entity.pdbx_description
1 polymer ?
#
loop_
_entity_poly.entity_id
_entity_poly.type
_entity_poly.pdbx_seq_one_letter_code
_entity_poly.pdbx_strand_id
1 'polypeptide(L)'
;MLTHAISKPILIVVCQQEPCFAPPPANGVSVDEIVTQEFFNGIIDQAESSCAGNGFYSRGAFLEALESYSRFARIGSVDDSRREIAAFFAHVTHETGHFCYIEEINGPSRDYCDENATQYPCNPNKGYYGRGPIQLSWNFNYGPAGTAIGFDGLNAPETVATDPVISFKTALWYWTNRVQPVISQGFGATIRAINGALECDGANSATVQARVRYYTEYCRQLGVDPGNNLIC
;
A
#
# COMPACT_ATOMS: atom_id res chain seq x y z
N MET A 1 -23.70 -18.73 -31.97
CA MET A 1 -23.53 -17.49 -31.18
C MET A 1 -23.74 -17.86 -29.72
N LEU A 2 -22.66 -18.17 -29.00
CA LEU A 2 -22.68 -18.50 -27.58
C LEU A 2 -22.02 -17.35 -26.82
N THR A 3 -22.85 -16.55 -26.18
CA THR A 3 -22.43 -15.47 -25.27
C THR A 3 -21.76 -16.08 -24.04
N HIS A 4 -20.47 -15.81 -23.87
CA HIS A 4 -19.74 -16.12 -22.65
C HIS A 4 -20.15 -15.13 -21.56
N ALA A 5 -20.86 -15.61 -20.54
CA ALA A 5 -21.06 -14.89 -19.30
C ALA A 5 -19.75 -14.93 -18.50
N ILE A 6 -19.12 -13.76 -18.34
CA ILE A 6 -17.96 -13.59 -17.47
C ILE A 6 -18.44 -13.78 -16.03
N SER A 7 -18.01 -14.87 -15.41
CA SER A 7 -18.25 -15.13 -13.98
C SER A 7 -17.48 -14.10 -13.16
N LYS A 8 -18.21 -13.26 -12.41
CA LYS A 8 -17.63 -12.35 -11.41
C LYS A 8 -17.05 -13.19 -10.26
N PRO A 9 -15.87 -12.86 -9.71
CA PRO A 9 -15.33 -13.58 -8.57
C PRO A 9 -16.27 -13.43 -7.37
N ILE A 10 -16.70 -14.58 -6.84
CA ILE A 10 -17.44 -14.70 -5.59
C ILE A 10 -16.50 -14.31 -4.47
N LEU A 11 -16.79 -13.18 -3.82
CA LEU A 11 -16.22 -12.81 -2.53
C LEU A 11 -16.65 -13.89 -1.52
N ILE A 12 -15.74 -14.80 -1.14
CA ILE A 12 -15.99 -15.71 -0.02
C ILE A 12 -15.95 -14.85 1.25
N VAL A 13 -17.13 -14.42 1.69
CA VAL A 13 -17.33 -13.84 3.01
C VAL A 13 -17.31 -15.00 4.01
N VAL A 14 -16.17 -15.21 4.68
CA VAL A 14 -16.17 -16.00 5.92
C VAL A 14 -16.55 -15.03 7.05
N CYS A 15 -17.80 -15.04 7.48
CA CYS A 15 -18.21 -14.35 8.71
C CYS A 15 -19.22 -15.22 9.47
N GLN A 16 -18.81 -15.70 10.65
CA GLN A 16 -19.54 -16.69 11.44
C GLN A 16 -20.45 -16.11 12.53
N GLN A 17 -20.83 -14.82 12.51
CA GLN A 17 -21.91 -14.31 13.36
C GLN A 17 -22.43 -12.92 12.95
N GLU A 18 -23.76 -12.77 13.02
CA GLU A 18 -24.61 -11.64 12.64
C GLU A 18 -24.71 -10.53 13.73
N PRO A 19 -25.12 -9.29 13.37
CA PRO A 19 -25.61 -8.88 12.06
C PRO A 19 -24.47 -8.51 11.10
N CYS A 20 -24.48 -9.10 9.92
CA CYS A 20 -23.53 -8.79 8.86
C CYS A 20 -23.87 -7.42 8.28
N PHE A 21 -23.24 -6.35 8.77
CA PHE A 21 -23.33 -5.06 8.10
C PHE A 21 -22.63 -5.17 6.73
N ALA A 22 -23.41 -5.01 5.65
CA ALA A 22 -22.83 -4.90 4.32
C ALA A 22 -21.79 -3.76 4.31
N PRO A 23 -20.62 -3.96 3.67
CA PRO A 23 -19.63 -2.90 3.61
C PRO A 23 -20.24 -1.67 2.91
N PRO A 24 -19.93 -0.45 3.35
CA PRO A 24 -20.51 0.77 2.77
C PRO A 24 -20.40 0.78 1.25
N PRO A 25 -21.39 1.31 0.51
CA PRO A 25 -21.30 1.42 -0.93
C PRO A 25 -20.10 2.28 -1.33
N ALA A 26 -19.43 1.88 -2.41
CA ALA A 26 -18.32 2.66 -2.94
C ALA A 26 -18.87 3.93 -3.62
N ASN A 27 -18.20 5.07 -3.44
CA ASN A 27 -18.49 6.30 -4.16
C ASN A 27 -17.98 6.23 -5.62
N GLY A 28 -18.49 7.10 -6.48
CA GLY A 28 -18.21 7.10 -7.91
C GLY A 28 -16.97 7.90 -8.34
N VAL A 29 -16.05 8.22 -7.42
CA VAL A 29 -14.91 9.08 -7.76
C VAL A 29 -13.94 8.37 -8.71
N SER A 30 -13.38 9.14 -9.66
CA SER A 30 -12.25 8.67 -10.43
C SER A 30 -10.95 8.94 -9.69
N VAL A 31 -10.28 7.87 -9.23
CA VAL A 31 -8.94 7.96 -8.64
C VAL A 31 -7.92 8.43 -9.68
N ASP A 32 -8.14 8.15 -10.97
CA ASP A 32 -7.25 8.61 -12.03
C ASP A 32 -7.28 10.14 -12.21
N GLU A 33 -8.44 10.77 -11.99
CA GLU A 33 -8.62 12.22 -12.05
C GLU A 33 -8.05 12.92 -10.81
N ILE A 34 -8.01 12.24 -9.65
CA ILE A 34 -7.39 12.77 -8.43
C ILE A 34 -5.87 12.59 -8.48
N VAL A 35 -5.40 11.38 -8.78
CA VAL A 35 -3.98 11.07 -8.95
C VAL A 35 -3.59 11.44 -10.36
N THR A 36 -3.47 12.74 -10.63
CA THR A 36 -3.05 13.25 -11.94
C THR A 36 -1.58 12.91 -12.21
N GLN A 37 -1.15 13.03 -13.47
CA GLN A 37 0.28 12.91 -13.81
C GLN A 37 1.10 13.97 -13.07
N GLU A 38 0.57 15.19 -12.91
CA GLU A 38 1.22 16.27 -12.18
C GLU A 38 1.41 15.94 -10.70
N PHE A 39 0.38 15.43 -10.02
CA PHE A 39 0.49 15.00 -8.63
C PHE A 39 1.53 13.89 -8.46
N PHE A 40 1.48 12.85 -9.31
CA PHE A 40 2.44 11.75 -9.25
C PHE A 40 3.88 12.22 -9.53
N ASN A 41 4.07 13.09 -10.53
CA ASN A 41 5.37 13.67 -10.86
C ASN A 41 5.90 14.54 -9.71
N GLY A 42 5.02 15.30 -9.05
CA GLY A 42 5.37 16.09 -7.87
C GLY A 42 5.94 15.26 -6.71
N ILE A 43 5.74 13.95 -6.69
CA ILE A 43 6.39 13.03 -5.76
C ILE A 43 7.73 12.57 -6.35
N ILE A 44 7.71 11.90 -7.52
CA ILE A 44 8.89 11.22 -8.07
C ILE A 44 10.02 12.19 -8.48
N ASP A 45 9.70 13.42 -8.89
CA ASP A 45 10.69 14.41 -9.32
C ASP A 45 11.52 14.96 -8.13
N GLN A 46 11.14 14.63 -6.89
CA GLN A 46 11.94 14.95 -5.70
C GLN A 46 13.08 13.96 -5.47
N ALA A 47 13.03 12.76 -6.08
CA ALA A 47 14.10 11.79 -6.01
C ALA A 47 15.27 12.20 -6.92
N GLU A 48 16.49 11.83 -6.53
CA GLU A 48 17.66 12.04 -7.39
C GLU A 48 17.54 11.22 -8.68
N SER A 49 18.01 11.76 -9.81
CA SER A 49 17.96 11.07 -11.11
C SER A 49 18.68 9.71 -11.15
N SER A 50 19.59 9.45 -10.21
CA SER A 50 20.31 8.18 -10.05
C SER A 50 19.56 7.11 -9.23
N CYS A 51 18.41 7.44 -8.65
CA CYS A 51 17.64 6.51 -7.84
C CYS A 51 17.18 5.28 -8.63
N ALA A 52 17.25 4.11 -8.02
CA ALA A 52 16.88 2.84 -8.65
C ALA A 52 15.40 2.77 -9.07
N GLY A 53 14.51 3.47 -8.35
CA GLY A 53 13.09 3.53 -8.68
C GLY A 53 12.75 4.40 -9.90
N ASN A 54 13.70 5.18 -10.41
CA ASN A 54 13.49 5.98 -11.62
C ASN A 54 13.27 5.08 -12.83
N GLY A 55 12.15 5.27 -13.52
CA GLY A 55 11.73 4.42 -14.63
C GLY A 55 11.09 3.08 -14.22
N PHE A 56 11.13 2.73 -12.93
CA PHE A 56 10.39 1.59 -12.39
C PHE A 56 8.98 2.01 -11.97
N TYR A 57 8.85 3.03 -11.11
CA TYR A 57 7.56 3.52 -10.65
C TYR A 57 6.95 4.50 -11.65
N SER A 58 5.70 4.28 -12.04
CA SER A 58 4.95 5.18 -12.91
C SER A 58 3.48 5.25 -12.50
N ARG A 59 2.84 6.39 -12.80
CA ARG A 59 1.38 6.54 -12.67
C ARG A 59 0.63 5.45 -13.44
N GLY A 60 1.11 5.07 -14.62
CA GLY A 60 0.51 4.01 -15.43
C GLY A 60 0.48 2.67 -14.69
N ALA A 61 1.61 2.24 -14.13
CA ALA A 61 1.67 1.00 -13.34
C ALA A 61 0.79 1.05 -12.08
N PHE A 62 0.70 2.20 -11.42
CA PHE A 62 -0.23 2.39 -10.29
C PHE A 62 -1.69 2.24 -10.72
N LEU A 63 -2.11 2.85 -11.83
CA LEU A 63 -3.48 2.75 -12.32
C LEU A 63 -3.84 1.35 -12.82
N GLU A 64 -2.91 0.66 -13.47
CA GLU A 64 -3.09 -0.74 -13.86
C GLU A 64 -3.24 -1.65 -12.64
N ALA A 65 -2.42 -1.45 -11.59
CA ALA A 65 -2.59 -2.17 -10.33
C ALA A 65 -3.95 -1.88 -9.67
N LEU A 66 -4.40 -0.62 -9.72
CA LEU A 66 -5.67 -0.15 -9.13
C LEU A 66 -6.90 -0.86 -9.72
N GLU A 67 -6.85 -1.36 -10.96
CA GLU A 67 -7.97 -2.13 -11.55
C GLU A 67 -8.38 -3.33 -10.71
N SER A 68 -7.44 -3.90 -9.94
CA SER A 68 -7.68 -5.02 -9.01
C SER A 68 -8.23 -4.59 -7.64
N TYR A 69 -8.23 -3.28 -7.33
CA TYR A 69 -8.59 -2.72 -6.02
C TYR A 69 -9.67 -1.63 -6.15
N SER A 70 -10.81 -2.01 -6.74
CA SER A 70 -11.91 -1.08 -7.05
C SER A 70 -12.46 -0.28 -5.85
N ARG A 71 -12.24 -0.75 -4.62
CA ARG A 71 -12.68 -0.07 -3.39
C ARG A 71 -11.65 0.90 -2.80
N PHE A 72 -10.39 0.86 -3.23
CA PHE A 72 -9.37 1.79 -2.77
C PHE A 72 -9.79 3.24 -3.10
N ALA A 73 -9.74 4.13 -2.11
CA ALA A 73 -10.12 5.54 -2.23
C ALA A 73 -11.55 5.76 -2.72
N ARG A 74 -12.46 4.81 -2.49
CA ARG A 74 -13.88 4.93 -2.87
C ARG A 74 -14.83 4.67 -1.71
N ILE A 75 -14.38 4.70 -0.46
CA ILE A 75 -15.25 4.51 0.71
C ILE A 75 -15.50 5.87 1.37
N GLY A 76 -16.77 6.21 1.60
CA GLY A 76 -17.17 7.47 2.23
C GLY A 76 -17.34 8.62 1.23
N SER A 77 -17.04 9.84 1.67
CA SER A 77 -17.15 11.06 0.86
C SER A 77 -16.01 11.21 -0.15
N VAL A 78 -16.13 12.18 -1.06
CA VAL A 78 -15.04 12.54 -1.98
C VAL A 78 -13.81 13.07 -1.21
N ASP A 79 -14.04 13.73 -0.08
CA ASP A 79 -12.93 14.17 0.78
C ASP A 79 -12.26 13.00 1.49
N ASP A 80 -13.00 11.95 1.84
CA ASP A 80 -12.41 10.70 2.34
C ASP A 80 -11.56 10.02 1.28
N SER A 81 -12.00 10.03 0.01
CA SER A 81 -11.19 9.56 -1.11
C SER A 81 -9.87 10.33 -1.26
N ARG A 82 -9.91 11.67 -1.19
CA ARG A 82 -8.70 12.51 -1.25
C ARG A 82 -7.77 12.25 -0.07
N ARG A 83 -8.32 12.12 1.14
CA ARG A 83 -7.53 11.77 2.35
C ARG A 83 -6.91 10.38 2.23
N GLU A 84 -7.63 9.39 1.73
CA GLU A 84 -7.09 8.04 1.54
C GLU A 84 -5.95 8.01 0.52
N ILE A 85 -6.09 8.73 -0.59
CA ILE A 85 -5.04 8.89 -1.60
C ILE A 85 -3.83 9.61 -0.99
N ALA A 86 -4.03 10.74 -0.31
CA ALA A 86 -2.95 11.47 0.34
C ALA A 86 -2.23 10.62 1.38
N ALA A 87 -2.96 9.86 2.20
CA ALA A 87 -2.39 9.00 3.22
C ALA A 87 -1.57 7.86 2.60
N PHE A 88 -2.09 7.19 1.58
CA PHE A 88 -1.37 6.13 0.85
C PHE A 88 -0.05 6.65 0.30
N PHE A 89 -0.08 7.74 -0.47
CA PHE A 89 1.12 8.30 -1.08
C PHE A 89 2.10 8.91 -0.05
N ALA A 90 1.61 9.41 1.09
CA ALA A 90 2.48 9.89 2.18
C ALA A 90 3.29 8.75 2.81
N HIS A 91 2.65 7.60 3.04
CA HIS A 91 3.34 6.41 3.51
C HIS A 91 4.32 5.89 2.46
N VAL A 92 3.88 5.75 1.21
CA VAL A 92 4.74 5.31 0.11
C VAL A 92 5.98 6.21 -0.03
N THR A 93 5.79 7.52 0.04
CA THR A 93 6.89 8.50 -0.02
C THR A 93 7.88 8.29 1.11
N HIS A 94 7.40 8.06 2.33
CA HIS A 94 8.25 7.78 3.47
C HIS A 94 9.03 6.46 3.29
N GLU A 95 8.36 5.38 2.91
CA GLU A 95 8.99 4.05 2.78
C GLU A 95 10.05 4.00 1.68
N THR A 96 9.82 4.73 0.58
CA THR A 96 10.65 4.63 -0.62
C THR A 96 11.59 5.81 -0.82
N GLY A 97 11.50 6.85 0.02
CA GLY A 97 12.20 8.11 -0.20
C GLY A 97 11.79 8.77 -1.51
N HIS A 98 10.50 9.10 -1.66
CA HIS A 98 9.92 9.67 -2.90
C HIS A 98 10.09 8.76 -4.13
N PHE A 99 9.81 7.47 -3.98
CA PHE A 99 10.03 6.45 -5.03
C PHE A 99 11.49 6.23 -5.41
N CYS A 100 12.46 6.68 -4.61
CA CYS A 100 13.87 6.45 -4.89
C CYS A 100 14.26 4.96 -4.81
N TYR A 101 13.75 4.26 -3.79
CA TYR A 101 14.12 2.88 -3.48
C TYR A 101 13.03 1.88 -3.89
N ILE A 102 13.46 0.78 -4.51
CA ILE A 102 12.61 -0.38 -4.81
C ILE A 102 12.73 -1.42 -3.70
N GLU A 103 13.96 -1.70 -3.27
CA GLU A 103 14.29 -2.65 -2.22
C GLU A 103 14.85 -1.92 -0.99
N GLU A 104 14.67 -2.52 0.19
CA GLU A 104 15.25 -2.06 1.43
C GLU A 104 16.78 -1.94 1.31
N ILE A 105 17.33 -0.85 1.84
CA ILE A 105 18.78 -0.64 1.89
C ILE A 105 19.42 -1.74 2.75
N ASN A 106 20.37 -2.49 2.16
CA ASN A 106 20.98 -3.68 2.75
C ASN A 106 19.99 -4.84 3.03
N GLY A 107 18.81 -4.84 2.41
CA GLY A 107 17.80 -5.90 2.54
C GLY A 107 18.37 -7.32 2.36
N PRO A 108 19.18 -7.61 1.33
CA PRO A 108 19.78 -8.94 1.12
C PRO A 108 20.65 -9.47 2.27
N SER A 109 21.05 -8.62 3.23
CA SER A 109 21.77 -9.05 4.44
C SER A 109 20.87 -9.59 5.55
N ARG A 110 19.55 -9.54 5.36
CA ARG A 110 18.52 -9.96 6.31
C ARG A 110 17.50 -10.85 5.60
N ASP A 111 17.10 -11.95 6.22
CA ASP A 111 16.16 -12.90 5.63
C ASP A 111 14.68 -12.52 5.85
N TYR A 112 14.36 -11.81 6.94
CA TYR A 112 12.99 -11.45 7.33
C TYR A 112 12.06 -12.67 7.32
N CYS A 113 12.53 -13.77 7.88
CA CYS A 113 11.77 -15.00 8.00
C CYS A 113 11.28 -15.19 9.44
N ASP A 114 9.96 -15.34 9.62
CA ASP A 114 9.40 -15.91 10.85
C ASP A 114 9.11 -17.40 10.63
N GLU A 115 9.99 -18.24 11.17
CA GLU A 115 9.89 -19.71 11.10
C GLU A 115 8.65 -20.25 11.84
N ASN A 116 8.04 -19.47 12.73
CA ASN A 116 6.81 -19.87 13.42
C ASN A 116 5.56 -19.70 12.55
N ALA A 117 5.65 -18.93 11.45
CA ALA A 117 4.55 -18.73 10.51
C ALA A 117 4.39 -19.91 9.55
N THR A 118 4.04 -21.08 10.10
CA THR A 118 3.96 -22.36 9.38
C THR A 118 3.00 -22.41 8.19
N GLN A 119 2.02 -21.50 8.11
CA GLN A 119 1.14 -21.37 6.96
C GLN A 119 1.86 -20.83 5.71
N TYR A 120 2.93 -20.04 5.92
CA TYR A 120 3.72 -19.42 4.87
C TYR A 120 5.21 -19.72 5.12
N PRO A 121 5.64 -20.98 4.95
CA PRO A 121 6.97 -21.43 5.32
C PRO A 121 8.04 -20.69 4.52
N CYS A 122 9.17 -20.42 5.17
CA CYS A 122 10.29 -19.76 4.52
C CYS A 122 10.98 -20.68 3.52
N ASN A 123 11.36 -20.12 2.37
CA ASN A 123 12.29 -20.76 1.47
C ASN A 123 13.72 -20.38 1.89
N PRO A 124 14.59 -21.36 2.22
CA PRO A 124 15.93 -21.09 2.77
C PRO A 124 16.87 -20.38 1.78
N ASN A 125 16.51 -20.29 0.50
CA ASN A 125 17.28 -19.59 -0.52
C ASN A 125 16.71 -18.20 -0.84
N LYS A 126 15.76 -17.69 -0.05
CA LYS A 126 15.07 -16.42 -0.30
C LYS A 126 15.08 -15.53 0.94
N GLY A 127 15.03 -14.22 0.68
CA GLY A 127 14.86 -13.18 1.70
C GLY A 127 13.59 -12.38 1.44
N TYR A 128 12.84 -12.11 2.51
CA TYR A 128 11.56 -11.40 2.53
C TYR A 128 11.70 -9.97 3.07
N TYR A 129 12.85 -9.34 2.82
CA TYR A 129 13.10 -7.93 3.16
C TYR A 129 12.18 -6.98 2.37
N GLY A 130 12.18 -5.70 2.75
CA GLY A 130 11.28 -4.69 2.20
C GLY A 130 11.40 -4.55 0.68
N ARG A 131 10.27 -4.64 -0.04
CA ARG A 131 10.18 -4.33 -1.47
C ARG A 131 8.92 -3.53 -1.82
N GLY A 132 9.04 -2.71 -2.86
CA GLY A 132 7.95 -1.94 -3.44
C GLY A 132 7.48 -0.75 -2.59
N PRO A 133 6.34 -0.13 -2.96
CA PRO A 133 5.88 1.14 -2.41
C PRO A 133 5.60 1.13 -0.90
N ILE A 134 5.19 -0.01 -0.34
CA ILE A 134 4.92 -0.15 1.11
C ILE A 134 6.05 -0.89 1.85
N GLN A 135 7.17 -1.18 1.16
CA GLN A 135 8.25 -2.02 1.68
C GLN A 135 7.73 -3.32 2.29
N LEU A 136 6.94 -4.08 1.51
CA LEU A 136 6.36 -5.36 1.94
C LEU A 136 7.48 -6.25 2.48
N SER A 137 7.33 -6.70 3.72
CA SER A 137 8.34 -7.45 4.46
C SER A 137 7.72 -8.67 5.13
N TRP A 138 8.53 -9.70 5.38
CA TRP A 138 8.17 -10.96 6.04
C TRP A 138 7.40 -11.98 5.20
N ASN A 139 7.78 -13.26 5.34
CA ASN A 139 7.14 -14.42 4.69
C ASN A 139 5.62 -14.46 4.88
N PHE A 140 5.14 -14.14 6.09
CA PHE A 140 3.71 -14.11 6.40
C PHE A 140 2.92 -12.97 5.72
N ASN A 141 3.60 -12.01 5.09
CA ASN A 141 2.96 -11.01 4.23
C ASN A 141 3.15 -11.35 2.75
N TYR A 142 4.35 -11.79 2.34
CA TYR A 142 4.63 -12.18 0.95
C TYR A 142 3.76 -13.37 0.49
N GLY A 143 3.60 -14.40 1.31
CA GLY A 143 2.79 -15.58 1.00
C GLY A 143 1.32 -15.26 0.67
N PRO A 144 0.56 -14.59 1.58
CA PRO A 144 -0.82 -14.23 1.29
C PRO A 144 -0.96 -13.16 0.20
N ALA A 145 -0.04 -12.20 0.11
CA ALA A 145 -0.04 -11.23 -0.99
C ALA A 145 0.13 -11.94 -2.35
N GLY A 146 1.09 -12.86 -2.44
CA GLY A 146 1.32 -13.72 -3.60
C GLY A 146 0.08 -14.48 -4.02
N THR A 147 -0.57 -15.12 -3.05
CA THR A 147 -1.81 -15.88 -3.26
C THR A 147 -2.94 -14.99 -3.79
N ALA A 148 -3.11 -13.78 -3.24
CA ALA A 148 -4.18 -12.87 -3.63
C ALA A 148 -3.94 -12.20 -5.00
N ILE A 149 -2.68 -11.92 -5.35
CA ILE A 149 -2.30 -11.16 -6.56
C ILE A 149 -2.01 -12.08 -7.75
N GLY A 150 -1.59 -13.33 -7.49
CA GLY A 150 -1.23 -14.30 -8.51
C GLY A 150 0.28 -14.33 -8.84
N PHE A 151 1.14 -14.17 -7.83
CA PHE A 151 2.59 -14.38 -7.96
C PHE A 151 3.12 -15.30 -6.85
N ASP A 152 4.27 -15.92 -7.07
CA ASP A 152 4.88 -16.79 -6.04
C ASP A 152 5.64 -15.95 -5.00
N GLY A 153 4.94 -15.52 -3.95
CA GLY A 153 5.53 -14.70 -2.90
C GLY A 153 6.57 -15.42 -2.04
N LEU A 154 6.55 -16.76 -1.96
CA LEU A 154 7.48 -17.51 -1.11
C LEU A 154 8.74 -17.96 -1.85
N ASN A 155 8.64 -18.29 -3.13
CA ASN A 155 9.76 -18.76 -3.94
C ASN A 155 10.26 -17.74 -4.97
N ALA A 156 9.53 -16.65 -5.22
CA ALA A 156 9.96 -15.54 -6.08
C ALA A 156 9.59 -14.15 -5.50
N PRO A 157 9.93 -13.84 -4.23
CA PRO A 157 9.62 -12.54 -3.62
C PRO A 157 10.24 -11.35 -4.37
N GLU A 158 11.34 -11.56 -5.10
CA GLU A 158 11.97 -10.55 -5.97
C GLU A 158 11.05 -10.06 -7.11
N THR A 159 9.95 -10.76 -7.40
CA THR A 159 8.92 -10.30 -8.35
C THR A 159 8.42 -8.90 -7.98
N VAL A 160 8.28 -8.61 -6.68
CA VAL A 160 7.81 -7.31 -6.17
C VAL A 160 8.77 -6.16 -6.52
N ALA A 161 10.06 -6.45 -6.77
CA ALA A 161 11.08 -5.48 -7.16
C ALA A 161 11.38 -5.47 -8.67
N THR A 162 10.77 -6.36 -9.46
CA THR A 162 11.06 -6.49 -10.90
C THR A 162 9.83 -6.25 -11.79
N ASP A 163 8.62 -6.40 -11.25
CA ASP A 163 7.37 -6.06 -11.91
C ASP A 163 6.71 -4.86 -11.19
N PRO A 164 6.63 -3.68 -11.82
CA PRO A 164 6.10 -2.48 -11.17
C PRO A 164 4.59 -2.55 -10.91
N VAL A 165 3.83 -3.31 -11.69
CA VAL A 165 2.39 -3.50 -11.47
C VAL A 165 2.19 -4.41 -10.26
N ILE A 166 2.91 -5.53 -10.16
CA ILE A 166 2.89 -6.37 -8.96
C ILE A 166 3.37 -5.58 -7.74
N SER A 167 4.39 -4.74 -7.90
CA SER A 167 4.87 -3.84 -6.83
C SER A 167 3.76 -2.94 -6.27
N PHE A 168 2.98 -2.28 -7.14
CA PHE A 168 1.84 -1.49 -6.67
C PHE A 168 0.70 -2.36 -6.13
N LYS A 169 0.45 -3.54 -6.71
CA LYS A 169 -0.58 -4.46 -6.19
C LYS A 169 -0.27 -4.92 -4.78
N THR A 170 0.99 -5.19 -4.42
CA THR A 170 1.34 -5.57 -3.03
C THR A 170 1.11 -4.42 -2.06
N ALA A 171 1.40 -3.17 -2.46
CA ALA A 171 1.10 -1.99 -1.66
C ALA A 171 -0.41 -1.79 -1.44
N LEU A 172 -1.20 -1.90 -2.50
CA LEU A 172 -2.67 -1.81 -2.43
C LEU A 172 -3.30 -2.98 -1.66
N TRP A 173 -2.73 -4.18 -1.79
CA TRP A 173 -3.11 -5.34 -0.99
C TRP A 173 -2.89 -5.09 0.49
N TYR A 174 -1.69 -4.65 0.89
CA TYR A 174 -1.38 -4.37 2.28
C TYR A 174 -2.29 -3.27 2.81
N TRP A 175 -2.44 -2.18 2.05
CA TRP A 175 -3.32 -1.07 2.40
C TRP A 175 -4.75 -1.52 2.67
N THR A 176 -5.36 -2.25 1.73
CA THR A 176 -6.75 -2.70 1.84
C THR A 176 -6.96 -3.64 3.03
N ASN A 177 -5.99 -4.50 3.33
CA ASN A 177 -6.12 -5.51 4.39
C ASN A 177 -5.72 -5.01 5.78
N ARG A 178 -4.83 -4.02 5.88
CA ARG A 178 -4.23 -3.59 7.17
C ARG A 178 -4.52 -2.14 7.53
N VAL A 179 -4.63 -1.25 6.55
CA VAL A 179 -4.65 0.20 6.78
C VAL A 179 -6.03 0.81 6.55
N GLN A 180 -6.69 0.47 5.44
CA GLN A 180 -8.04 0.95 5.13
C GLN A 180 -9.05 0.72 6.28
N PRO A 181 -9.04 -0.41 7.02
CA PRO A 181 -9.97 -0.61 8.14
C PRO A 181 -9.84 0.40 9.30
N VAL A 182 -8.69 1.06 9.43
CA VAL A 182 -8.42 2.02 10.52
C VAL A 182 -8.37 3.47 10.06
N ILE A 183 -8.54 3.75 8.77
CA ILE A 183 -8.36 5.10 8.22
C ILE A 183 -9.31 6.15 8.83
N SER A 184 -10.53 5.73 9.19
CA SER A 184 -11.52 6.58 9.84
C SER A 184 -11.12 7.04 11.24
N GLN A 185 -10.09 6.44 11.84
CA GLN A 185 -9.55 6.83 13.14
C GLN A 185 -8.52 7.98 13.04
N GLY A 186 -8.08 8.31 11.83
CA GLY A 186 -7.10 9.37 11.52
C GLY A 186 -5.76 8.83 11.03
N PHE A 187 -4.92 9.73 10.50
CA PHE A 187 -3.63 9.36 9.89
C PHE A 187 -2.65 8.72 10.88
N GLY A 188 -2.70 9.06 12.18
CA GLY A 188 -1.90 8.39 13.20
C GLY A 188 -2.20 6.89 13.32
N ALA A 189 -3.46 6.49 13.10
CA ALA A 189 -3.84 5.09 13.10
C ALA A 189 -3.27 4.33 11.87
N THR A 190 -3.11 5.00 10.73
CA THR A 190 -2.48 4.40 9.53
C THR A 190 -0.98 4.22 9.73
N ILE A 191 -0.30 5.16 10.40
CA ILE A 191 1.11 4.97 10.84
C ILE A 191 1.21 3.76 11.75
N ARG A 192 0.31 3.64 12.75
CA ARG A 192 0.30 2.51 13.67
C ARG A 192 0.08 1.17 12.97
N ALA A 193 -0.79 1.12 11.97
CA ALA A 193 -1.06 -0.09 11.19
C ALA A 193 0.10 -0.51 10.29
N ILE A 194 0.95 0.44 9.88
CA ILE A 194 2.12 0.15 9.03
C ILE A 194 3.33 -0.24 9.89
N ASN A 195 3.66 0.56 10.90
CA ASN A 195 4.89 0.35 11.67
C ASN A 195 4.80 0.78 13.14
N GLY A 196 3.63 0.59 13.76
CA GLY A 196 3.34 1.15 15.08
C GLY A 196 4.29 0.71 16.20
N ALA A 197 4.79 -0.52 16.16
CA ALA A 197 5.73 -1.02 17.15
C ALA A 197 7.10 -0.30 17.14
N LEU A 198 7.49 0.29 16.01
CA LEU A 198 8.77 0.97 15.85
C LEU A 198 8.67 2.49 15.89
N GLU A 199 7.49 3.05 15.59
CA GLU A 199 7.34 4.50 15.39
C GLU A 199 6.46 5.20 16.44
N CYS A 200 5.37 4.57 16.85
CA CYS A 200 4.36 5.20 17.71
C CYS A 200 4.77 5.21 19.19
N ASP A 201 3.96 5.88 20.01
CA ASP A 201 4.08 5.94 21.48
C ASP A 201 5.43 6.52 21.94
N GLY A 202 5.98 7.42 21.13
CA GLY A 202 7.27 8.07 21.37
C GLY A 202 8.50 7.28 20.93
N ALA A 203 8.34 6.10 20.31
CA ALA A 203 9.46 5.28 19.86
C ALA A 203 10.32 5.96 18.79
N ASN A 204 9.69 6.59 17.78
CA ASN A 204 10.40 7.33 16.76
C ASN A 204 9.60 8.53 16.24
N SER A 205 9.49 9.57 17.06
CA SER A 205 8.74 10.78 16.70
C SER A 205 9.24 11.45 15.41
N ALA A 206 10.52 11.32 15.05
CA ALA A 206 11.04 11.92 13.81
C ALA A 206 10.42 11.27 12.56
N THR A 207 10.27 9.95 12.54
CA THR A 207 9.61 9.22 11.43
C THR A 207 8.11 9.53 11.35
N VAL A 208 7.40 9.53 12.48
CA VAL A 208 6.00 9.94 12.56
C VAL A 208 5.81 11.34 11.98
N GLN A 209 6.62 12.31 12.42
CA GLN A 209 6.54 13.69 11.92
C GLN A 209 6.88 13.79 10.43
N ALA A 210 7.78 12.97 9.90
CA ALA A 210 8.05 12.92 8.46
C ALA A 210 6.83 12.46 7.67
N ARG A 211 6.18 11.38 8.08
CA ARG A 211 4.93 10.89 7.46
C ARG A 211 3.83 11.94 7.50
N VAL A 212 3.65 12.59 8.66
CA VAL A 212 2.65 13.65 8.82
C VAL A 212 2.91 14.82 7.87
N ARG A 213 4.17 15.24 7.69
CA ARG A 213 4.50 16.32 6.74
C ARG A 213 4.08 15.95 5.32
N TYR A 214 4.43 14.74 4.84
CA TYR A 214 4.01 14.29 3.50
C TYR A 214 2.48 14.26 3.36
N TYR A 215 1.79 13.72 4.37
CA TYR A 215 0.33 13.65 4.36
C TYR A 215 -0.30 15.04 4.30
N THR A 216 0.14 15.98 5.13
CA THR A 216 -0.39 17.34 5.13
C THR A 216 -0.11 18.07 3.81
N GLU A 217 1.05 17.83 3.21
CA GLU A 217 1.41 18.41 1.91
C GLU A 217 0.54 17.84 0.78
N TYR A 218 0.30 16.53 0.76
CA TYR A 218 -0.56 15.91 -0.25
C TYR A 218 -2.03 16.26 -0.05
N CYS A 219 -2.52 16.36 1.19
CA CYS A 219 -3.84 16.91 1.47
C CYS A 219 -4.01 18.33 0.92
N ARG A 220 -2.99 19.19 1.08
CA ARG A 220 -2.97 20.55 0.52
C ARG A 220 -3.04 20.53 -1.02
N GLN A 221 -2.24 19.68 -1.67
CA GLN A 221 -2.25 19.54 -3.13
C GLN A 221 -3.59 19.02 -3.66
N LEU A 222 -4.24 18.11 -2.93
CA LEU A 222 -5.54 17.54 -3.29
C LEU A 222 -6.73 18.41 -2.84
N GLY A 223 -6.48 19.54 -2.16
CA GLY A 223 -7.51 20.48 -1.73
C GLY A 223 -8.44 19.93 -0.64
N VAL A 224 -7.90 19.15 0.30
CA VAL A 224 -8.67 18.55 1.39
C VAL A 224 -8.06 18.85 2.76
N ASP A 225 -8.89 19.01 3.78
CA ASP A 225 -8.44 19.10 5.17
C ASP A 225 -7.89 17.74 5.65
N PRO A 226 -6.70 17.70 6.30
CA PRO A 226 -6.07 16.46 6.74
C PRO A 226 -6.84 15.75 7.86
N GLY A 227 -7.79 16.42 8.51
CA GLY A 227 -8.51 15.92 9.67
C GLY A 227 -7.68 15.95 10.95
N ASN A 228 -8.19 15.27 11.96
CA ASN A 228 -7.59 15.18 13.29
C ASN A 228 -6.77 13.89 13.45
N ASN A 229 -6.16 13.70 14.62
CA ASN A 229 -5.42 12.48 15.00
C ASN A 229 -4.31 12.11 14.02
N LEU A 230 -3.46 13.09 13.69
CA LEU A 230 -2.40 12.91 12.69
C LEU A 230 -1.20 12.10 13.22
N ILE A 231 -1.02 12.07 14.53
CA ILE A 231 0.12 11.41 15.18
C ILE A 231 -0.31 10.15 15.93
N CYS A 232 0.65 9.27 16.08
CA CYS A 232 0.75 8.26 17.12
C CYS A 232 2.12 8.47 17.79
#